data_AF-A0A1Y2BXB8-F1
#
_entry.id   AF-A0A1Y2BXB8-F1
#
_cell.length_a   1.000
_cell.length_b   1.000
_cell.length_c   1.000
_cell.angle_alpha   90.00
_cell.angle_beta   90.00
_cell.angle_gamma   90.00
#
_symmetry.space_group_name_H-M   'P 1'
#
loop_
_entity.id
_entity.type
_entity.pdbx_description
1 polymer ?
#
loop_
_entity_poly.entity_id
_entity_poly.type
_entity_poly.pdbx_seq_one_letter_code
_entity_poly.pdbx_strand_id
1 'polypeptide(L)'
;MPDPVGAKRSIWIPHIRNKMGCNEESVLVGHSSGAVAALRYAEEFKVKGCACCAYDDAMGDDNEQASGYFDGPFDWAKIQENCGFIVQFAGAEDNLVPIEIQRRVRDCLLPKVNYREDPEGDHFFEPPFDDLISLIEEQCVLSQSK
;
A
#
# COMPACT_ATOMS: atom_id res chain seq x y z
N MET A 1 15.72 -1.09 0.03
CA MET A 1 14.91 -0.42 -1.00
C MET A 1 15.81 0.44 -1.88
N PRO A 2 15.45 0.69 -3.14
CA PRO A 2 16.13 1.68 -3.99
C PRO A 2 15.99 3.08 -3.37
N ASP A 3 16.47 4.11 -4.09
CA ASP A 3 16.38 5.51 -3.69
C ASP A 3 14.98 5.87 -3.12
N PRO A 4 14.88 6.16 -1.80
CA PRO A 4 13.62 6.52 -1.15
C PRO A 4 13.20 7.96 -1.39
N VAL A 5 14.07 8.81 -1.94
CA VAL A 5 13.74 10.21 -2.21
C VAL A 5 12.91 10.32 -3.49
N GLY A 6 13.39 9.74 -4.60
CA GLY A 6 12.67 9.78 -5.88
C GLY A 6 11.64 8.66 -6.05
N ALA A 7 11.71 7.60 -5.24
CA ALA A 7 10.78 6.47 -5.19
C ALA A 7 10.32 5.88 -6.54
N LYS A 8 11.10 6.03 -7.62
CA LYS A 8 10.61 5.88 -9.00
C LYS A 8 10.00 4.53 -9.30
N ARG A 9 8.76 4.51 -9.84
CA ARG A 9 8.04 3.32 -10.28
C ARG A 9 8.91 2.40 -11.16
N SER A 10 9.60 2.99 -12.14
CA SER A 10 10.44 2.26 -13.10
C SER A 10 11.65 1.56 -12.46
N ILE A 11 12.02 1.91 -11.23
CA ILE A 11 13.12 1.31 -10.46
C ILE A 11 12.57 0.39 -9.37
N TRP A 12 11.56 0.86 -8.63
CA TRP A 12 11.01 0.18 -7.47
C TRP A 12 10.26 -1.09 -7.84
N ILE A 13 9.38 -1.05 -8.86
CA ILE A 13 8.63 -2.24 -9.28
C ILE A 13 9.57 -3.38 -9.72
N PRO A 14 10.58 -3.16 -10.59
CA PRO A 14 11.56 -4.20 -10.91
C PRO A 14 12.41 -4.64 -9.71
N HIS A 15 12.70 -3.76 -8.74
CA HIS A 15 13.46 -4.12 -7.55
C HIS A 15 12.66 -5.06 -6.63
N ILE A 16 11.39 -4.73 -6.36
CA ILE A 16 10.47 -5.58 -5.59
C ILE A 16 10.38 -6.97 -6.23
N ARG A 17 10.18 -7.03 -7.56
CA ARG A 17 10.08 -8.30 -8.27
C ARG A 17 11.37 -9.10 -8.28
N ASN A 18 12.46 -8.49 -8.76
CA ASN A 18 13.64 -9.23 -9.20
C ASN A 18 14.76 -9.28 -8.16
N LYS A 19 14.80 -8.32 -7.23
CA LYS A 19 15.84 -8.25 -6.18
C LYS A 19 15.32 -8.75 -4.84
N MET A 20 14.10 -8.35 -4.45
CA MET A 20 13.46 -8.88 -3.25
C MET A 20 12.81 -10.26 -3.50
N GLY A 21 12.55 -10.62 -4.75
CA GLY A 21 11.99 -11.92 -5.11
C GLY A 21 10.50 -12.05 -4.77
N CYS A 22 9.78 -10.92 -4.66
CA CYS A 22 8.37 -10.93 -4.29
C CYS A 22 7.54 -11.69 -5.34
N ASN A 23 6.61 -12.50 -4.86
CA ASN A 23 5.77 -13.40 -5.65
C ASN A 23 4.40 -13.58 -4.98
N GLU A 24 3.59 -14.52 -5.47
CA GLU A 24 2.24 -14.77 -4.97
C GLU A 24 2.16 -15.23 -3.50
N GLU A 25 3.27 -15.67 -2.91
CA GLU A 25 3.36 -16.03 -1.48
C GLU A 25 3.82 -14.87 -0.58
N SER A 26 4.16 -13.73 -1.18
CA SER A 26 4.70 -12.57 -0.46
C SER A 26 3.60 -11.67 0.08
N VAL A 27 3.79 -11.16 1.30
CA VAL A 27 3.00 -10.04 1.84
C VAL A 27 3.82 -8.77 1.66
N LEU A 28 3.29 -7.81 0.90
CA LEU A 28 3.92 -6.51 0.71
C LEU A 28 3.46 -5.55 1.81
N VAL A 29 4.40 -5.06 2.60
CA VAL A 29 4.16 -4.02 3.61
C VAL A 29 4.75 -2.72 3.08
N GLY A 30 3.88 -1.76 2.78
CA GLY A 30 4.26 -0.49 2.20
C GLY A 30 3.86 0.68 3.08
N HIS A 31 4.77 1.65 3.25
CA HIS A 31 4.52 2.91 3.94
C HIS A 31 4.70 4.06 2.97
N SER A 32 3.81 5.05 2.98
CA SER A 32 3.87 6.24 2.12
C SER A 32 4.08 5.85 0.63
N SER A 33 5.09 6.37 -0.07
CA SER A 33 5.36 5.98 -1.46
C SER A 33 5.59 4.46 -1.66
N GLY A 34 6.00 3.73 -0.61
CA GLY A 34 6.08 2.27 -0.62
C GLY A 34 4.72 1.57 -0.64
N ALA A 35 3.69 2.19 -0.04
CA ALA A 35 2.32 1.72 -0.15
C ALA A 35 1.80 1.88 -1.59
N VAL A 36 2.09 3.03 -2.21
CA VAL A 36 1.77 3.30 -3.61
C VAL A 36 2.46 2.29 -4.53
N ALA A 37 3.74 2.01 -4.28
CA ALA A 37 4.50 0.99 -5.00
C ALA A 37 3.88 -0.41 -4.85
N ALA A 38 3.41 -0.78 -3.65
CA ALA A 38 2.76 -2.06 -3.42
C ALA A 38 1.44 -2.19 -4.19
N LEU A 39 0.61 -1.14 -4.21
CA LEU A 39 -0.63 -1.12 -5.01
C LEU A 39 -0.33 -1.20 -6.51
N ARG A 40 0.64 -0.43 -7.01
CA ARG A 40 1.06 -0.47 -8.42
C ARG A 40 1.69 -1.81 -8.80
N TYR A 41 2.40 -2.46 -7.89
CA TYR A 41 2.89 -3.83 -8.08
C TYR A 41 1.72 -4.82 -8.23
N ALA A 42 0.69 -4.68 -7.40
CA ALA A 42 -0.48 -5.52 -7.41
C ALA A 42 -1.39 -5.32 -8.65
N GLU A 43 -1.25 -4.23 -9.41
CA GLU A 43 -1.89 -4.13 -10.74
C GLU A 43 -1.38 -5.20 -11.71
N GLU A 44 -0.10 -5.55 -11.59
CA GLU A 44 0.61 -6.38 -12.57
C GLU A 44 0.88 -7.81 -12.07
N PHE A 45 1.04 -8.01 -10.76
CA PHE A 45 1.51 -9.26 -10.17
C PHE A 45 0.70 -9.70 -8.97
N LYS A 46 0.51 -11.01 -8.83
CA LYS A 46 -0.14 -11.61 -7.67
C LYS A 46 0.74 -11.55 -6.43
N VAL A 47 0.10 -11.35 -5.28
CA VAL A 47 0.72 -11.35 -3.94
C VAL A 47 -0.25 -11.96 -2.93
N LYS A 48 0.30 -12.51 -1.85
CA LYS A 48 -0.50 -13.09 -0.77
C LYS A 48 -1.35 -12.03 -0.10
N GLY A 49 -0.77 -10.85 0.09
CA GLY A 49 -1.52 -9.66 0.48
C GLY A 49 -0.70 -8.38 0.49
N CYS A 50 -1.39 -7.28 0.73
CA CYS A 50 -0.81 -5.95 0.90
C CYS A 50 -1.25 -5.35 2.23
N ALA A 51 -0.33 -4.74 2.96
CA ALA A 51 -0.61 -3.87 4.11
C ALA A 51 -0.04 -2.49 3.82
N CYS A 52 -0.88 -1.45 3.88
CA CYS A 52 -0.52 -0.15 3.31
C CYS A 52 -1.09 1.06 4.08
N CYS A 53 -0.33 2.15 4.10
CA CYS A 53 -0.83 3.51 4.35
C CYS A 53 -0.72 4.26 3.01
N ALA A 54 -1.82 4.30 2.25
CA ALA A 54 -1.80 4.56 0.81
C ALA A 54 -2.59 5.80 0.39
N TYR A 55 -2.20 6.34 -0.78
CA TYR A 55 -2.83 7.44 -1.50
C TYR A 55 -2.79 7.18 -3.01
N ASP A 56 -3.64 7.85 -3.78
CA ASP A 56 -3.87 7.60 -5.21
C ASP A 56 -3.66 8.82 -6.12
N ASP A 57 -3.26 9.97 -5.57
CA ASP A 57 -2.89 11.16 -6.34
C ASP A 57 -1.58 11.80 -5.82
N ALA A 58 -0.95 12.64 -6.64
CA ALA A 58 0.31 13.30 -6.28
C ALA A 58 0.14 14.51 -5.34
N MET A 59 -1.09 14.87 -4.95
CA MET A 59 -1.40 15.98 -4.03
C MET A 59 -0.83 17.35 -4.45
N GLY A 60 -0.47 17.51 -5.72
CA GLY A 60 0.21 18.71 -6.23
C GLY A 60 1.70 18.78 -5.91
N ASP A 61 2.30 17.67 -5.41
CA ASP A 61 3.73 17.55 -5.15
C ASP A 61 4.48 17.09 -6.41
N ASP A 62 5.46 17.89 -6.85
CA ASP A 62 6.24 17.63 -8.07
C ASP A 62 7.11 16.36 -7.95
N ASN A 63 7.55 16.02 -6.74
CA ASN A 63 8.39 14.83 -6.52
C ASN A 63 7.53 13.55 -6.57
N GLU A 64 6.34 13.58 -5.98
CA GLU A 64 5.34 12.52 -6.13
C GLU A 64 4.95 12.33 -7.59
N GLN A 65 4.70 13.41 -8.34
CA GLN A 65 4.42 13.31 -9.77
C GLN A 65 5.61 12.71 -10.54
N ALA A 66 6.85 13.12 -10.23
CA ALA A 66 8.06 12.63 -10.87
C ALA A 66 8.38 11.15 -10.55
N SER A 67 7.73 10.56 -9.55
CA SER A 67 7.84 9.14 -9.22
C SER A 67 7.30 8.23 -10.34
N GLY A 68 6.34 8.75 -11.14
CA GLY A 68 5.62 8.02 -12.19
C GLY A 68 4.54 7.07 -11.68
N TYR A 69 4.17 7.13 -10.39
CA TYR A 69 3.06 6.34 -9.86
C TYR A 69 1.67 6.91 -10.20
N PHE A 70 1.57 8.17 -10.60
CA PHE A 70 0.29 8.88 -10.81
C PHE A 70 0.03 9.26 -12.28
N ASP A 71 0.79 8.70 -13.22
CA ASP A 71 0.67 8.97 -14.66
C ASP A 71 -0.61 8.38 -15.31
N GLY A 72 -1.55 7.88 -14.51
CA GLY A 72 -2.81 7.31 -14.94
C GLY A 72 -3.62 6.77 -13.76
N PRO A 73 -4.89 6.38 -13.98
CA PRO A 73 -5.72 5.80 -12.92
C PRO A 73 -5.11 4.49 -12.39
N PHE A 74 -5.47 4.11 -11.17
CA PHE A 74 -5.19 2.79 -10.64
C PHE A 74 -6.24 1.79 -11.15
N ASP A 75 -5.79 0.60 -11.52
CA ASP A 75 -6.64 -0.54 -11.82
C ASP A 75 -7.00 -1.26 -10.53
N TRP A 76 -7.95 -0.67 -9.79
CA TRP A 76 -8.43 -1.19 -8.51
C TRP A 76 -8.98 -2.61 -8.61
N ALA A 77 -9.58 -2.98 -9.75
CA ALA A 77 -10.09 -4.32 -9.98
C ALA A 77 -8.94 -5.32 -10.06
N LYS A 78 -7.85 -5.00 -10.76
CA LYS A 78 -6.65 -5.84 -10.80
C LYS A 78 -5.96 -5.95 -9.45
N ILE A 79 -5.82 -4.85 -8.73
CA ILE A 79 -5.26 -4.85 -7.37
C ILE A 79 -6.06 -5.80 -6.48
N GLN A 80 -7.39 -5.68 -6.51
CA GLN A 80 -8.24 -6.58 -5.75
C GLN A 80 -8.13 -8.03 -6.24
N GLU A 81 -8.08 -8.30 -7.55
CA GLU A 81 -7.93 -9.66 -8.10
C GLU A 81 -6.61 -10.32 -7.68
N ASN A 82 -5.51 -9.57 -7.71
CA ASN A 82 -4.15 -10.07 -7.52
C ASN A 82 -3.73 -10.18 -6.05
N CYS A 83 -4.41 -9.48 -5.13
CA CYS A 83 -4.16 -9.59 -3.70
C CYS A 83 -5.06 -10.64 -3.05
N GLY A 84 -4.47 -11.59 -2.30
CA GLY A 84 -5.24 -12.50 -1.46
C GLY A 84 -6.04 -11.75 -0.38
N PHE A 85 -5.36 -10.89 0.37
CA PHE A 85 -5.96 -9.94 1.31
C PHE A 85 -5.37 -8.54 1.16
N ILE A 86 -6.10 -7.52 1.62
CA ILE A 86 -5.63 -6.14 1.65
C ILE A 86 -5.93 -5.55 3.02
N VAL A 87 -4.94 -4.93 3.64
CA VAL A 87 -5.04 -4.18 4.89
C VAL A 87 -4.65 -2.74 4.60
N GLN A 88 -5.45 -1.80 5.08
CA GLN A 88 -5.13 -0.39 5.00
C GLN A 88 -5.23 0.25 6.38
N PHE A 89 -4.15 0.91 6.79
CA PHE A 89 -4.12 1.80 7.94
C PHE A 89 -4.24 3.24 7.46
N ALA A 90 -4.95 4.05 8.23
CA ALA A 90 -5.10 5.47 7.98
C ALA A 90 -5.03 6.29 9.27
N GLY A 91 -4.35 7.44 9.20
CA GLY A 91 -4.22 8.38 10.31
C GLY A 91 -5.07 9.61 10.05
N ALA A 92 -5.98 9.94 10.96
CA ALA A 92 -6.87 11.09 10.79
C ALA A 92 -6.13 12.44 10.91
N GLU A 93 -4.98 12.47 11.59
CA GLU A 93 -4.12 13.64 11.83
C GLU A 93 -2.86 13.62 10.95
N ASP A 94 -2.86 12.83 9.87
CA ASP A 94 -1.79 12.77 8.89
C ASP A 94 -1.67 14.11 8.13
N ASN A 95 -0.55 14.80 8.35
CA ASN A 95 -0.26 16.10 7.75
C ASN A 95 0.37 16.03 6.35
N LEU A 96 0.72 14.83 5.87
CA LEU A 96 1.29 14.61 4.55
C LEU A 96 0.23 14.09 3.57
N VAL A 97 -0.64 13.19 4.03
CA VAL A 97 -1.71 12.61 3.22
C VAL A 97 -3.05 12.87 3.91
N PRO A 98 -3.88 13.79 3.38
CA PRO A 98 -5.21 14.06 3.95
C PRO A 98 -6.06 12.79 4.10
N ILE A 99 -6.77 12.67 5.23
CA ILE A 99 -7.58 11.50 5.55
C ILE A 99 -8.64 11.21 4.48
N GLU A 100 -9.14 12.22 3.76
CA GLU A 100 -10.08 12.07 2.66
C GLU A 100 -9.49 11.29 1.48
N ILE A 101 -8.20 11.45 1.21
CA ILE A 101 -7.49 10.70 0.17
C ILE A 101 -7.34 9.24 0.60
N GLN A 102 -6.95 9.01 1.86
CA GLN A 102 -6.82 7.65 2.40
C GLN A 102 -8.18 6.92 2.38
N ARG A 103 -9.26 7.59 2.78
CA ARG A 103 -10.63 7.06 2.71
C ARG A 103 -11.10 6.79 1.28
N ARG A 104 -10.69 7.61 0.31
CA ARG A 104 -10.96 7.36 -1.12
C ARG A 104 -10.28 6.08 -1.59
N VAL A 105 -9.02 5.85 -1.24
CA VAL A 105 -8.31 4.59 -1.53
C VAL A 105 -9.05 3.39 -0.92
N ARG A 106 -9.49 3.51 0.34
CA ARG A 106 -10.31 2.47 0.99
C ARG A 106 -11.55 2.16 0.15
N ASP A 107 -12.29 3.18 -0.27
CA ASP A 107 -13.54 3.00 -1.01
C ASP A 107 -13.32 2.28 -2.35
N CYS A 108 -12.19 2.54 -3.02
CA CYS A 108 -11.79 1.84 -4.24
C CYS A 108 -11.37 0.38 -4.01
N LEU A 109 -10.93 0.03 -2.81
CA LEU A 109 -10.47 -1.32 -2.44
C LEU A 109 -11.58 -2.15 -1.75
N LEU A 110 -12.75 -1.57 -1.51
CA LEU A 110 -13.91 -2.32 -1.03
C LEU A 110 -14.40 -3.32 -2.09
N PRO A 111 -14.93 -4.48 -1.66
CA PRO A 111 -15.10 -4.92 -0.26
C PRO A 111 -13.87 -5.68 0.30
N LYS A 112 -12.78 -5.79 -0.46
CA LYS A 112 -11.64 -6.66 -0.10
C LYS A 112 -10.78 -6.09 1.03
N VAL A 113 -10.68 -4.78 1.15
CA VAL A 113 -9.84 -4.13 2.17
C VAL A 113 -10.37 -4.31 3.58
N ASN A 114 -9.48 -4.70 4.49
CA ASN A 114 -9.65 -4.57 5.93
C ASN A 114 -9.06 -3.22 6.36
N TYR A 115 -9.93 -2.26 6.63
CA TYR A 115 -9.56 -0.87 6.93
C TYR A 115 -9.48 -0.62 8.44
N ARG A 116 -8.44 0.11 8.84
CA ARG A 116 -8.20 0.60 10.20
C ARG A 116 -7.90 2.08 10.13
N GLU A 117 -8.71 2.88 10.81
CA GLU A 117 -8.50 4.31 10.94
C GLU A 117 -8.17 4.61 12.39
N ASP A 118 -7.06 5.30 12.61
CA ASP A 118 -6.67 5.83 13.91
C ASP A 118 -7.09 7.32 13.97
N PRO A 119 -8.06 7.68 14.84
CA PRO A 119 -8.51 9.06 15.00
C PRO A 119 -7.43 10.02 15.49
N GLU A 120 -6.37 9.52 16.12
CA GLU A 120 -5.24 10.32 16.62
C GLU A 120 -3.94 10.02 15.86
N GLY A 121 -4.01 9.12 14.86
CA GLY A 121 -2.87 8.64 14.10
C GLY A 121 -2.35 9.69 13.11
N ASP A 122 -1.03 9.77 13.01
CA ASP A 122 -0.31 10.65 12.10
C ASP A 122 0.10 9.88 10.81
N HIS A 123 1.25 10.25 10.23
CA HIS A 123 1.81 9.55 9.08
C HIS A 123 2.57 8.25 9.46
N PHE A 124 2.48 7.78 10.71
CA PHE A 124 3.08 6.53 11.22
C PHE A 124 4.61 6.43 11.06
N PHE A 125 5.35 7.51 11.40
CA PHE A 125 6.82 7.49 11.36
C PHE A 125 7.45 6.75 12.56
N GLU A 126 6.78 6.75 13.69
CA GLU A 126 7.36 6.30 14.97
C GLU A 126 7.06 4.83 15.24
N PRO A 127 8.09 3.98 15.46
CA PRO A 127 7.88 2.62 15.97
C PRO A 127 7.59 2.63 17.48
N PRO A 128 6.93 1.58 18.01
CA PRO A 128 6.45 0.38 17.32
C PRO A 128 5.07 0.57 16.68
N PHE A 129 4.71 -0.32 15.74
CA PHE A 129 3.36 -0.41 15.18
C PHE A 129 2.81 -1.84 15.34
N ASP A 130 2.43 -2.20 16.56
CA ASP A 130 2.06 -3.59 16.91
C ASP A 130 0.78 -4.07 16.23
N ASP A 131 -0.15 -3.15 15.93
CA ASP A 131 -1.39 -3.45 15.21
C ASP A 131 -1.13 -3.97 13.78
N LEU A 132 -0.07 -3.48 13.13
CA LEU A 132 0.33 -3.94 11.81
C LEU A 132 0.70 -5.43 11.82
N ILE A 133 1.52 -5.84 12.80
CA ILE A 133 1.98 -7.22 12.93
C ILE A 133 0.80 -8.13 13.25
N SER A 134 0.02 -7.76 14.27
CA SER A 134 -1.15 -8.52 14.72
C SER A 134 -2.12 -8.76 13.57
N LEU A 135 -2.40 -7.73 12.77
CA LEU A 135 -3.36 -7.82 11.67
C LEU A 135 -2.84 -8.66 10.50
N ILE A 136 -1.55 -8.58 10.16
CA ILE A 136 -0.95 -9.43 9.12
C ILE A 136 -1.01 -10.91 9.53
N GLU A 137 -0.72 -11.22 10.80
CA GLU A 137 -0.80 -12.58 11.33
C GLU A 137 -2.22 -13.15 11.25
N GLU A 138 -3.23 -12.37 11.68
CA GLU A 138 -4.63 -12.74 11.56
C GLU A 138 -5.03 -13.08 10.11
N GLN A 139 -4.67 -12.22 9.14
CA GLN A 139 -4.98 -12.45 7.73
C GLN A 139 -4.27 -13.70 7.18
N CYS A 140 -3.02 -13.94 7.59
CA CYS A 140 -2.26 -15.11 7.16
C CYS A 140 -2.82 -16.43 7.70
N VAL A 141 -3.43 -16.43 8.89
CA VAL A 141 -4.12 -17.60 9.46
C VAL A 141 -5.46 -17.86 8.77
N LEU A 142 -6.26 -16.81 8.54
CA LEU A 142 -7.56 -16.93 7.87
C LEU A 142 -7.42 -17.46 6.43
N SER A 143 -6.33 -17.08 5.75
CA SER A 143 -6.04 -17.51 4.38
C SER A 143 -5.68 -19.00 4.26
N GLN A 144 -5.23 -19.65 5.34
CA GLN A 144 -4.90 -21.09 5.35
C GLN A 144 -6.10 -21.99 5.67
N SER A 145 -7.21 -21.40 6.11
CA SER A 145 -8.39 -22.14 6.58
C SER A 145 -9.48 -22.32 5.51
N LYS A 146 -9.19 -21.95 4.26
CA LYS A 146 -10.07 -22.10 3.08
C LYS A 146 -9.42 -23.03 2.07
#